data_AF-A0A2M8NPF7-F1
#
_entry.id   AF-A0A2M8NPF7-F1
#
_cell.length_a   1.000
_cell.length_b   1.000
_cell.length_c   1.000
_cell.angle_alpha   90.00
_cell.angle_beta   90.00
_cell.angle_gamma   90.00
#
_symmetry.space_group_name_H-M   'P 1'
#
loop_
_entity.id
_entity.type
_entity.pdbx_description
1 polymer ?
#
loop_
_entity_poly.entity_id
_entity_poly.type
_entity_poly.pdbx_seq_one_letter_code
_entity_poly.pdbx_strand_id
1 'polypeptide(L)'
;FKQYYLYARGDGKADLWRKRHVIRYLTYCAALPVILTATFALHPLFALVGLISGAVYVSAPIRRLPPNLRWLRETGMQVSPAAFLYALALIPFLRAVGDIAKMIGYPVGWRWRLRYHPPGWRR
;
A
#
# COMPACT_ATOMS: atom_id res chain seq x y z
N PHE A 1 -8.35 6.95 5.49
CA PHE A 1 -7.70 7.82 4.48
C PHE A 1 -6.89 8.97 5.09
N LYS A 2 -7.52 9.92 5.80
CA LYS A 2 -6.88 11.14 6.37
C LYS A 2 -5.58 10.86 7.14
N GLN A 3 -5.56 9.83 7.98
CA GLN A 3 -4.37 9.42 8.73
C GLN A 3 -3.18 9.10 7.80
N TYR A 4 -3.38 8.25 6.77
CA TYR A 4 -2.31 7.91 5.82
C TYR A 4 -1.82 9.10 5.00
N TYR A 5 -2.75 10.00 4.63
CA TYR A 5 -2.42 11.23 3.93
C TYR A 5 -1.53 12.15 4.79
N LEU A 6 -1.95 12.42 6.04
CA LEU A 6 -1.20 13.30 6.95
C LEU A 6 0.17 12.70 7.32
N TYR A 7 0.21 11.37 7.51
CA TYR A 7 1.45 10.63 7.72
C TYR A 7 2.43 10.83 6.56
N ALA A 8 2.01 10.57 5.31
CA ALA A 8 2.88 10.73 4.15
C ALA A 8 3.22 12.19 3.85
N ARG A 9 2.33 13.14 4.16
CA ARG A 9 2.67 14.56 4.12
C ARG A 9 3.79 14.86 5.10
N GLY A 10 3.77 14.28 6.30
CA GLY A 10 4.89 14.32 7.25
C GLY A 10 6.17 13.76 6.64
N ASP A 11 6.10 12.57 6.03
CA ASP A 11 7.24 11.95 5.33
C ASP A 11 7.82 12.87 4.25
N GLY A 12 6.97 13.55 3.46
CA GLY A 12 7.42 14.50 2.44
C GLY A 12 8.11 15.74 3.03
N LYS A 13 7.59 16.26 4.14
CA LYS A 13 8.23 17.39 4.85
C LYS A 13 9.60 17.00 5.40
N ALA A 14 9.72 15.78 5.94
CA ALA A 14 10.93 15.24 6.52
C ALA A 14 11.87 14.60 5.48
N ASP A 15 11.45 14.46 4.23
CA ASP A 15 12.19 13.76 3.18
C ASP A 15 12.51 12.29 3.51
N LEU A 16 11.51 11.60 4.06
CA LEU A 16 11.60 10.21 4.45
C LEU A 16 11.14 9.27 3.32
N TRP A 17 11.73 8.08 3.29
CA TRP A 17 11.24 6.94 2.50
C TRP A 17 11.05 7.18 0.99
N ARG A 18 11.80 8.11 0.36
CA ARG A 18 11.75 8.39 -1.10
C ARG A 18 11.62 7.14 -1.97
N LYS A 19 12.52 6.16 -1.75
CA LYS A 19 12.53 4.89 -2.47
C LYS A 19 11.17 4.18 -2.43
N ARG A 20 10.50 4.15 -1.26
CA ARG A 20 9.18 3.52 -1.11
C ARG A 20 8.08 4.30 -1.84
N HIS A 21 8.16 5.63 -1.90
CA HIS A 21 7.21 6.43 -2.67
C HIS A 21 7.40 6.23 -4.17
N VAL A 22 8.64 6.24 -4.66
CA VAL A 22 8.93 5.93 -6.08
C VAL A 22 8.37 4.57 -6.48
N ILE A 23 8.58 3.53 -5.67
CA ILE A 23 8.01 2.19 -5.93
C ILE A 23 6.49 2.27 -6.06
N ARG A 24 5.77 3.01 -5.19
CA ARG A 24 4.32 3.17 -5.30
C ARG A 24 3.92 3.80 -6.63
N TYR A 25 4.56 4.90 -7.03
CA TYR A 25 4.27 5.51 -8.33
C TYR A 25 4.55 4.55 -9.49
N LEU A 26 5.68 3.84 -9.47
CA LEU A 26 5.99 2.85 -10.51
C LEU A 26 4.96 1.73 -10.54
N THR A 27 4.51 1.22 -9.37
CA THR A 27 3.50 0.17 -9.30
C THR A 27 2.16 0.64 -9.89
N TYR A 28 1.66 1.80 -9.46
CA TYR A 28 0.31 2.24 -9.82
C TYR A 28 0.23 2.97 -11.16
N CYS A 29 1.26 3.72 -11.55
CA CYS A 29 1.24 4.54 -12.76
C CYS A 29 1.94 3.89 -13.96
N ALA A 30 2.72 2.81 -13.76
CA ALA A 30 3.41 2.12 -14.85
C ALA A 30 3.11 0.62 -14.86
N ALA A 31 3.51 -0.12 -13.83
CA ALA A 31 3.43 -1.59 -13.83
C ALA A 31 1.99 -2.10 -13.97
N LEU A 32 1.05 -1.56 -13.18
CA LEU A 32 -0.36 -1.96 -13.26
C LEU A 32 -0.97 -1.64 -14.64
N PRO A 33 -0.88 -0.41 -15.18
CA PRO A 33 -1.33 -0.12 -16.56
C PRO A 33 -0.71 -1.05 -17.61
N VAL A 34 0.60 -1.27 -17.57
CA VAL A 34 1.31 -2.14 -18.54
C VAL A 34 0.77 -3.56 -18.48
N ILE A 35 0.59 -4.13 -17.29
CA ILE A 35 0.06 -5.49 -17.11
C ILE A 35 -1.39 -5.57 -17.64
N LEU A 36 -2.24 -4.58 -17.33
CA LEU A 36 -3.62 -4.56 -17.81
C LEU A 36 -3.68 -4.44 -19.33
N THR A 37 -2.92 -3.51 -19.92
CA THR A 37 -2.84 -3.36 -21.37
C THR A 37 -2.34 -4.64 -22.03
N ALA A 38 -1.27 -5.25 -21.52
CA ALA A 38 -0.77 -6.51 -22.06
C ALA A 38 -1.80 -7.64 -21.95
N THR A 39 -2.58 -7.69 -20.86
CA THR A 39 -3.63 -8.69 -20.65
C THR A 39 -4.73 -8.59 -21.71
N PHE A 40 -5.19 -7.38 -22.02
CA PHE A 40 -6.30 -7.17 -22.95
C PHE A 40 -5.87 -7.03 -24.41
N ALA A 41 -4.69 -6.48 -24.69
CA ALA A 41 -4.23 -6.18 -26.04
C ALA A 41 -3.28 -7.23 -26.62
N LEU A 42 -2.57 -8.00 -25.79
CA LEU A 42 -1.59 -8.99 -26.26
C LEU A 42 -2.04 -10.42 -25.97
N HIS A 43 -2.23 -10.78 -24.70
CA HIS A 43 -2.62 -12.14 -24.32
C HIS A 43 -3.17 -12.23 -22.89
N PRO A 44 -4.27 -12.98 -22.63
CA PRO A 44 -4.84 -13.14 -21.30
C PRO A 44 -3.88 -13.69 -20.23
N LEU A 45 -2.82 -14.42 -20.64
CA LEU A 45 -1.82 -14.96 -19.71
C LEU A 45 -1.07 -13.87 -18.91
N PHE A 46 -1.01 -12.63 -19.41
CA PHE A 46 -0.48 -11.51 -18.62
C PHE A 46 -1.30 -11.22 -17.36
N ALA A 47 -2.57 -11.68 -17.29
CA ALA A 47 -3.35 -11.67 -16.06
C ALA A 47 -2.65 -12.46 -14.93
N LEU A 48 -1.94 -13.55 -15.26
CA LEU A 48 -1.21 -14.34 -14.27
C LEU A 48 -0.08 -13.53 -13.63
N VAL A 49 0.61 -12.68 -14.41
CA VAL A 49 1.62 -11.75 -13.88
C VAL A 49 0.97 -10.77 -12.90
N GLY A 50 -0.21 -10.25 -13.24
CA GLY A 50 -1.01 -9.41 -12.35
C GLY A 50 -1.42 -10.12 -11.06
N LEU A 51 -1.92 -11.35 -11.15
CA LEU A 51 -2.34 -12.16 -10.02
C LEU A 51 -1.17 -12.50 -9.08
N ILE A 52 -0.03 -12.94 -9.63
CA ILE A 52 1.17 -13.23 -8.84
C ILE A 52 1.69 -11.96 -8.15
N SER A 53 1.78 -10.85 -8.90
CA SER A 53 2.23 -9.57 -8.34
C SER A 53 1.28 -9.07 -7.24
N GLY A 54 -0.02 -9.22 -7.44
CA GLY A 54 -1.05 -8.91 -6.45
C GLY A 54 -0.91 -9.77 -5.19
N ALA A 55 -0.72 -11.08 -5.35
CA ALA A 55 -0.49 -12.01 -4.24
C ALA A 55 0.77 -11.66 -3.43
N VAL A 56 1.88 -11.35 -4.11
CA VAL A 56 3.12 -10.88 -3.48
C VAL A 56 2.87 -9.58 -2.72
N TYR A 57 2.15 -8.62 -3.33
CA TYR A 57 1.81 -7.33 -2.73
C TYR A 57 1.02 -7.48 -1.43
N VAL A 58 0.06 -8.42 -1.34
CA VAL A 58 -0.72 -8.68 -0.12
C VAL A 58 -0.11 -9.73 0.82
N SER A 59 0.99 -10.38 0.44
CA SER A 59 1.56 -11.49 1.23
C SER A 59 2.00 -11.06 2.64
N ALA A 60 2.50 -9.84 2.81
CA ALA A 60 2.95 -9.34 4.10
C ALA A 60 1.81 -9.17 5.13
N PRO A 61 0.69 -8.47 4.82
CA PRO A 61 -0.44 -8.42 5.74
C PRO A 61 -1.10 -9.78 5.98
N ILE A 62 -1.17 -10.66 4.96
CA ILE A 62 -1.72 -12.02 5.13
C ILE A 62 -0.89 -12.81 6.15
N ARG A 63 0.46 -12.74 6.07
CA ARG A 63 1.37 -13.40 7.03
C ARG A 63 1.19 -12.92 8.48
N ARG A 64 0.57 -11.75 8.70
CA ARG A 64 0.28 -11.20 10.04
C ARG A 64 -1.07 -11.65 10.60
N LEU A 65 -1.93 -12.28 9.80
CA LEU A 65 -3.24 -12.74 10.29
C LEU A 65 -3.15 -13.84 11.34
N PRO A 66 -2.30 -14.89 11.22
CA PRO A 66 -2.32 -15.97 12.21
C PRO A 66 -1.99 -15.51 13.64
N PRO A 67 -0.96 -14.66 13.89
CA PRO A 67 -0.74 -14.09 15.21
C PRO A 67 -1.93 -13.28 15.74
N ASN A 68 -2.56 -12.45 14.90
CA ASN A 68 -3.70 -11.63 15.30
C ASN A 68 -4.94 -12.49 15.64
N LEU A 69 -5.17 -13.56 14.87
CA LEU A 69 -6.26 -14.50 15.13
C LEU A 69 -6.04 -15.30 16.42
N ARG A 70 -4.80 -15.67 16.74
CA ARG A 70 -4.48 -16.31 18.02
C ARG A 70 -4.77 -15.38 19.19
N TRP A 71 -4.30 -14.13 19.10
CA TRP A 71 -4.57 -13.11 20.13
C TRP A 71 -6.07 -12.88 20.33
N LEU A 72 -6.86 -12.80 19.26
CA LEU A 72 -8.33 -12.67 19.37
C LEU A 72 -8.95 -13.85 20.11
N ARG A 73 -8.52 -15.08 19.80
CA ARG A 73 -9.00 -16.29 20.49
C ARG A 73 -8.63 -16.28 21.97
N GLU A 74 -7.42 -15.86 22.32
CA GLU A 74 -6.96 -15.73 23.71
C GLU A 74 -7.81 -14.72 24.51
N THR A 75 -8.32 -13.67 23.86
CA THR A 75 -9.25 -12.71 24.47
C THR A 75 -10.71 -13.18 24.51
N GLY A 76 -10.98 -14.44 24.16
CA GLY A 76 -12.33 -15.02 24.12
C GLY A 76 -13.14 -14.64 22.87
N MET A 77 -12.54 -13.97 21.88
CA MET A 77 -13.21 -13.56 20.66
C MET A 77 -13.09 -14.65 19.59
N GLN A 78 -14.24 -15.17 19.13
CA GLN A 78 -14.29 -16.12 18.03
C GLN A 78 -14.48 -15.41 16.69
N VAL A 79 -13.66 -15.75 15.70
CA VAL A 79 -13.76 -15.21 14.34
C VAL A 79 -14.48 -16.23 13.46
N SER A 80 -15.65 -15.85 12.93
CA SER A 80 -16.37 -16.71 12.00
C SER A 80 -15.61 -16.87 10.67
N PRO A 81 -15.81 -17.98 9.93
CA PRO A 81 -15.21 -18.14 8.60
C PRO A 81 -15.57 -17.00 7.64
N ALA A 82 -16.80 -16.50 7.71
CA ALA A 82 -17.25 -15.36 6.90
C ALA A 82 -16.49 -14.07 7.24
N ALA A 83 -16.28 -13.77 8.53
CA ALA A 83 -15.50 -12.60 8.96
C ALA A 83 -14.03 -12.70 8.52
N PHE A 84 -13.47 -13.92 8.52
CA PHE A 84 -12.12 -14.16 8.02
C PHE A 84 -12.01 -13.93 6.50
N LEU A 85 -12.95 -14.46 5.71
CA LEU A 85 -13.01 -14.21 4.27
C LEU A 85 -13.21 -12.73 3.95
N TYR A 86 -14.07 -12.04 4.71
CA TYR A 86 -14.25 -10.60 4.60
C TYR A 86 -12.95 -9.84 4.88
N ALA A 87 -12.22 -10.19 5.95
CA ALA A 87 -10.93 -9.59 6.26
C ALA A 87 -9.91 -9.82 5.14
N LEU A 88 -9.84 -11.03 4.57
CA LEU A 88 -8.97 -11.33 3.43
C LEU A 88 -9.30 -10.47 2.21
N ALA A 89 -10.57 -10.32 1.87
CA ALA A 89 -11.03 -9.47 0.77
C ALA A 89 -10.72 -7.98 1.02
N LEU A 90 -10.75 -7.55 2.29
CA LEU A 90 -10.53 -6.16 2.67
C LEU A 90 -9.04 -5.75 2.63
N ILE A 91 -8.10 -6.70 2.79
CA ILE A 91 -6.65 -6.44 2.75
C ILE A 91 -6.20 -5.69 1.49
N PRO A 92 -6.43 -6.19 0.25
CA PRO A 92 -5.98 -5.50 -0.95
C PRO A 92 -6.59 -4.09 -1.05
N PHE A 93 -7.88 -3.95 -0.69
CA PHE A 93 -8.58 -2.67 -0.71
C PHE A 93 -7.97 -1.65 0.25
N LEU A 94 -7.79 -2.01 1.52
CA LEU A 94 -7.19 -1.14 2.53
C LEU A 94 -5.76 -0.73 2.17
N ARG A 95 -5.00 -1.65 1.56
CA ARG A 95 -3.63 -1.39 1.12
C ARG A 95 -3.61 -0.38 -0.02
N ALA A 96 -4.48 -0.54 -1.01
CA ALA A 96 -4.63 0.39 -2.12
C ALA A 96 -5.07 1.79 -1.65
N VAL A 97 -6.12 1.88 -0.83
CA VAL A 97 -6.57 3.16 -0.23
C VAL A 97 -5.45 3.82 0.56
N GLY A 98 -4.69 3.02 1.32
CA GLY A 98 -3.55 3.48 2.10
C GLY A 98 -2.39 3.98 1.24
N ASP A 99 -2.12 3.37 0.10
CA ASP A 99 -1.05 3.80 -0.81
C ASP A 99 -1.45 5.01 -1.65
N ILE A 100 -2.70 5.08 -2.13
CA ILE A 100 -3.26 6.27 -2.79
C ILE A 100 -3.17 7.48 -1.86
N ALA A 101 -3.62 7.34 -0.61
CA ALA A 101 -3.51 8.41 0.38
C ALA A 101 -2.05 8.88 0.56
N LYS A 102 -1.08 7.95 0.55
CA LYS A 102 0.34 8.29 0.68
C LYS A 102 0.92 8.94 -0.59
N MET A 103 0.50 8.50 -1.77
CA MET A 103 0.89 9.10 -3.06
C MET A 103 0.34 10.51 -3.21
N ILE A 104 -0.81 10.83 -2.60
CA ILE A 104 -1.33 12.20 -2.60
C ILE A 104 -0.64 13.03 -1.51
N GLY A 105 -0.43 12.47 -0.31
CA GLY A 105 0.16 13.19 0.82
C GLY A 105 1.63 13.57 0.64
N TYR A 106 2.45 12.66 0.10
CA TYR A 106 3.89 12.84 0.01
C TYR A 106 4.33 14.06 -0.83
N PRO A 107 3.82 14.27 -2.06
CA PRO A 107 4.17 15.46 -2.85
C PRO A 107 3.76 16.76 -2.16
N VAL A 108 2.65 16.79 -1.42
CA VAL A 108 2.24 17.98 -0.66
C VAL A 108 3.25 18.30 0.44
N GLY A 109 3.75 17.29 1.13
CA GLY A 109 4.82 17.43 2.12
C GLY A 109 6.12 17.90 1.49
N TRP A 110 6.49 17.31 0.36
CA TRP A 110 7.73 17.61 -0.34
C TRP A 110 7.72 19.03 -0.94
N ARG A 111 6.60 19.45 -1.55
CA ARG A 111 6.39 20.84 -2.02
C ARG A 111 6.50 21.83 -0.86
N TRP A 112 5.97 21.50 0.31
CA TRP A 112 6.17 22.31 1.52
C TRP A 112 7.66 22.40 1.89
N ARG A 113 8.38 21.27 1.86
CA ARG A 113 9.83 21.26 2.16
C ARG A 113 10.62 22.17 1.21
N LEU A 114 10.32 22.13 -0.09
CA LEU A 114 10.96 22.98 -1.10
C LEU A 114 10.64 24.46 -0.91
N ARG A 115 9.50 24.81 -0.29
CA ARG A 115 9.14 26.20 0.00
C ARG A 115 9.82 26.74 1.25
N TYR A 116 9.86 25.94 2.32
CA TYR A 116 10.26 26.39 3.66
C TYR A 116 11.68 25.99 4.07
N HIS A 117 12.39 25.19 3.27
CA HIS A 117 13.79 24.80 3.48
C HIS A 117 14.14 24.42 4.94
N PRO A 118 13.36 23.52 5.58
CA PRO A 118 13.65 23.11 6.95
C PRO A 118 15.03 22.45 7.05
N PRO A 119 15.69 22.52 8.22
CA PRO A 119 17.03 21.99 8.42
C PRO A 119 17.14 20.51 8.00
N GLY A 120 18.30 20.15 7.46
CA GLY A 120 18.62 18.78 7.10
C GLY A 120 19.02 17.99 8.34
N TRP A 121 18.28 16.92 8.64
CA TRP A 121 18.55 16.03 9.78
C TRP A 121 19.35 14.77 9.39
N ARG A 122 19.57 14.52 8.10
CA ARG A 122 20.35 13.38 7.57
C ARG A 122 21.87 13.66 7.51
N ARG A 123 22.40 14.51 8.40
CA ARG A 123 23.85 14.74 8.48
C ARG A 123 24.52 13.61 9.24
#